data_AF-A0A2V6TCJ5-F1
#
_entry.id   AF-A0A2V6TCJ5-F1
#
_cell.length_a   1.000
_cell.length_b   1.000
_cell.length_c   1.000
_cell.angle_alpha   90.00
_cell.angle_beta   90.00
_cell.angle_gamma   90.00
#
_symmetry.space_group_name_H-M   'P 1'
#
loop_
_entity.id
_entity.type
_entity.pdbx_description
1 polymer ?
#
loop_
_entity_poly.entity_id
_entity_poly.type
_entity_poly.pdbx_seq_one_letter_code
_entity_poly.pdbx_strand_id
1 'polypeptide(L)'
;MSWKELSAMIAQGFDVQAHSKTHTSLRRKEGEPQEAYAKRIEAELAYPVEQFRKQLGRASDVLAYPYGDTDDELLPYVVKYGYVAAFTVRRQSNPAWAYPLRISRSQIYAEMTLKDFTANLTNFQDEEVGAARGSDGRVAGATGAVTRPVSTAAAPFGPWSRDSLAAAHNERSEQLEQQGRLRQALEERLVALTINPRDRKAQDAQKRLEGRIAQQTAALVQEGRALVGRGLLGEAQQRLLVALSLDPTNRAAFETMQNDVREVLSIMHTVRAGDTCASLAELYYGDRLRCEVIAETNRLALNVPLRPGQKLKIPEIPGVPFQLR
;
A
#
# COMPACT_ATOMS: atom_id res chain seq x y z
N MET A 1 19.53 4.27 -24.84
CA MET A 1 18.82 3.22 -25.60
C MET A 1 18.09 3.87 -26.75
N SER A 2 18.08 3.24 -27.92
CA SER A 2 17.31 3.68 -29.08
C SER A 2 15.87 3.20 -29.02
N TRP A 3 14.96 3.84 -29.75
CA TRP A 3 13.56 3.41 -29.85
C TRP A 3 13.41 1.98 -30.40
N LYS A 4 14.30 1.56 -31.30
CA LYS A 4 14.33 0.20 -31.82
C LYS A 4 14.67 -0.83 -30.74
N GLU A 5 15.64 -0.52 -29.87
CA GLU A 5 15.98 -1.37 -28.72
C GLU A 5 14.83 -1.46 -27.72
N LEU A 6 14.19 -0.33 -27.41
CA LEU A 6 13.02 -0.31 -26.51
C LEU A 6 11.86 -1.14 -27.07
N SER A 7 11.58 -1.03 -28.37
CA SER A 7 10.55 -1.86 -29.02
C SER A 7 10.89 -3.35 -28.97
N ALA A 8 12.16 -3.72 -29.18
CA ALA A 8 12.60 -5.12 -29.07
C ALA A 8 12.47 -5.67 -27.64
N MET A 9 12.71 -4.85 -26.61
CA MET A 9 12.48 -5.24 -25.21
C MET A 9 10.99 -5.44 -24.91
N ILE A 10 10.13 -4.54 -25.39
CA ILE A 10 8.67 -4.68 -25.24
C ILE A 10 8.19 -5.98 -25.89
N ALA A 11 8.69 -6.32 -27.08
CA ALA A 11 8.36 -7.58 -27.75
C ALA A 11 8.81 -8.82 -26.96
N GLN A 12 9.80 -8.69 -26.08
CA GLN A 12 10.27 -9.74 -25.16
C GLN A 12 9.51 -9.75 -23.82
N GLY A 13 8.51 -8.88 -23.65
CA GLY A 13 7.67 -8.84 -22.45
C GLY A 13 8.19 -7.91 -21.35
N PHE A 14 9.21 -7.09 -21.61
CA PHE A 14 9.60 -6.04 -20.67
C PHE A 14 8.57 -4.91 -20.67
N ASP A 15 8.18 -4.43 -19.49
CA ASP A 15 7.45 -3.17 -19.39
C ASP A 15 8.44 -1.99 -19.42
N VAL A 16 8.20 -1.07 -20.35
CA VAL A 16 9.02 0.12 -20.57
C VAL A 16 8.14 1.33 -20.31
N GLN A 17 8.59 2.19 -19.41
CA GLN A 17 7.80 3.30 -18.85
C GLN A 17 8.66 4.56 -18.68
N ALA A 18 8.03 5.71 -18.45
CA ALA A 18 8.71 6.99 -18.41
C ALA A 18 9.53 7.20 -17.12
N HIS A 19 10.64 7.93 -17.26
CA HIS A 19 11.48 8.37 -16.14
C HIS A 19 11.78 9.88 -16.23
N SER A 20 10.74 10.65 -16.57
CA SER A 20 10.84 12.04 -17.04
C SER A 20 11.65 12.19 -18.33
N LYS A 21 11.78 13.44 -18.83
CA LYS A 21 12.53 13.75 -20.05
C LYS A 21 14.03 13.85 -19.80
N THR A 22 14.43 14.50 -18.72
CA THR A 22 15.85 14.87 -18.48
C THR A 22 16.42 14.36 -17.17
N HIS A 23 15.67 13.56 -16.40
CA HIS A 23 16.07 13.08 -15.07
C HIS A 23 16.32 14.22 -14.06
N THR A 24 15.78 15.43 -14.29
CA THR A 24 15.84 16.51 -13.30
C THR A 24 14.83 16.27 -12.17
N SER A 25 15.06 16.89 -11.00
CA SER A 25 14.07 16.83 -9.92
C SER A 25 12.76 17.48 -10.37
N LEU A 26 11.67 16.78 -10.13
CA LEU A 26 10.33 17.23 -10.50
C LEU A 26 9.68 18.10 -9.42
N ARG A 27 10.31 18.27 -8.26
CA ARG A 27 9.84 19.24 -7.27
C ARG A 27 10.05 20.66 -7.78
N ARG A 28 9.21 21.58 -7.30
CA ARG A 28 9.40 23.00 -7.54
C ARG A 28 10.68 23.47 -6.85
N LYS A 29 11.48 24.26 -7.57
CA LYS A 29 12.72 24.81 -7.01
C LYS A 29 12.40 26.02 -6.14
N GLU A 30 13.26 26.29 -5.16
CA GLU A 30 13.15 27.49 -4.34
C GLU A 30 13.18 28.74 -5.22
N GLY A 31 12.20 29.64 -5.02
CA GLY A 31 12.05 30.86 -5.81
C GLY A 31 11.56 30.66 -7.25
N GLU A 32 11.29 29.44 -7.70
CA GLU A 32 10.75 29.19 -9.05
C GLU A 32 9.31 29.73 -9.15
N PRO A 33 9.00 30.64 -10.09
CA PRO A 33 7.63 31.09 -10.29
C PRO A 33 6.72 29.94 -10.74
N GLN A 34 5.44 29.98 -10.35
CA GLN A 34 4.48 28.89 -10.65
C GLN A 34 4.37 28.57 -12.14
N GLU A 35 4.36 29.61 -12.99
CA GLU A 35 4.26 29.45 -14.45
C GLU A 35 5.50 28.76 -15.03
N ALA A 36 6.69 29.11 -14.52
CA ALA A 36 7.95 28.49 -14.93
C ALA A 36 7.98 27.01 -14.51
N TYR A 37 7.53 26.73 -13.27
CA TYR A 37 7.39 25.37 -12.76
C TYR A 37 6.42 24.55 -13.63
N ALA A 38 5.21 25.07 -13.89
CA ALA A 38 4.20 24.38 -14.69
C ALA A 38 4.70 24.05 -16.10
N LYS A 39 5.37 24.99 -16.76
CA LYS A 39 5.96 24.80 -18.10
C LYS A 39 7.07 23.76 -18.10
N ARG A 40 7.92 23.76 -17.07
CA ARG A 40 8.98 22.75 -16.91
C ARG A 40 8.38 21.37 -16.68
N ILE A 41 7.39 21.24 -15.80
CA ILE A 41 6.75 19.95 -15.50
C ILE A 41 5.96 19.42 -16.68
N GLU A 42 5.32 20.28 -17.47
CA GLU A 42 4.76 19.88 -18.76
C GLU A 42 5.82 19.26 -19.68
N ALA A 43 6.96 19.93 -19.85
CA ALA A 43 8.05 19.40 -20.67
C ALA A 43 8.66 18.10 -20.13
N GLU A 44 8.68 17.92 -18.81
CA GLU A 44 9.22 16.71 -18.18
C GLU A 44 8.24 15.53 -18.17
N LEU A 45 6.93 15.79 -18.12
CA LEU A 45 5.91 14.75 -17.95
C LEU A 45 5.09 14.47 -19.21
N ALA A 46 4.71 15.49 -19.99
CA ALA A 46 3.89 15.32 -21.18
C ALA A 46 4.72 14.84 -22.38
N TYR A 47 5.92 15.42 -22.56
CA TYR A 47 6.77 15.09 -23.70
C TYR A 47 7.14 13.60 -23.80
N PRO A 48 7.53 12.89 -22.70
CA PRO A 48 7.76 11.45 -22.77
C PRO A 48 6.53 10.69 -23.24
N VAL A 49 5.32 11.03 -22.76
CA VAL A 49 4.07 10.35 -23.17
C VAL A 49 3.85 10.51 -24.68
N GLU A 50 4.08 11.70 -25.24
CA GLU A 50 3.99 11.93 -26.68
C GLU A 50 5.02 11.13 -27.47
N GLN A 51 6.27 11.07 -27.00
CA GLN A 51 7.32 10.28 -27.66
C GLN A 51 7.00 8.79 -27.63
N PHE A 52 6.49 8.27 -26.51
CA PHE A 52 6.03 6.89 -26.41
C PHE A 52 4.94 6.60 -27.44
N ARG A 53 3.91 7.46 -27.55
CA ARG A 53 2.85 7.28 -28.55
C ARG A 53 3.41 7.28 -29.97
N LYS A 54 4.29 8.22 -30.28
CA LYS A 54 4.86 8.39 -31.62
C LYS A 54 5.80 7.24 -32.02
N GLN A 55 6.62 6.76 -31.10
CA GLN A 55 7.74 5.86 -31.41
C GLN A 55 7.43 4.40 -31.11
N LEU A 56 6.52 4.14 -30.18
CA LEU A 56 6.19 2.79 -29.69
C LEU A 56 4.70 2.44 -29.87
N GLY A 57 3.88 3.36 -30.37
CA GLY A 57 2.45 3.13 -30.63
C GLY A 57 1.60 2.99 -29.36
N ARG A 58 2.17 3.25 -28.17
CA ARG A 58 1.49 3.21 -26.86
C ARG A 58 1.88 4.41 -26.02
N ALA A 59 1.02 4.82 -25.09
CA ALA A 59 1.41 5.80 -24.07
C ALA A 59 2.18 5.11 -22.94
N SER A 60 3.02 5.89 -22.24
CA SER A 60 3.46 5.53 -20.90
C SER A 60 2.42 6.01 -19.91
N ASP A 61 1.99 5.12 -19.02
CA ASP A 61 0.98 5.32 -17.98
C ASP A 61 1.55 5.16 -16.57
N VAL A 62 2.83 4.79 -16.48
CA VAL A 62 3.56 4.66 -15.22
C VAL A 62 4.82 5.52 -15.23
N LEU A 63 5.12 6.16 -14.10
CA LEU A 63 6.28 7.03 -13.95
C LEU A 63 7.25 6.45 -12.91
N ALA A 64 8.54 6.42 -13.20
CA ALA A 64 9.54 6.42 -12.15
C ALA A 64 9.96 7.87 -11.87
N TYR A 65 9.84 8.36 -10.64
CA TYR A 65 10.32 9.71 -10.32
C TYR A 65 11.85 9.74 -10.36
N PRO A 66 12.49 10.71 -11.03
CA PRO A 66 13.92 10.97 -10.87
C PRO A 66 14.25 11.14 -9.39
N TYR A 67 15.27 10.41 -8.93
CA TYR A 67 15.69 10.35 -7.51
C TYR A 67 14.59 9.89 -6.52
N GLY A 68 13.43 9.45 -7.01
CA GLY A 68 12.25 9.10 -6.21
C GLY A 68 11.54 10.26 -5.52
N ASP A 69 11.84 11.49 -5.94
CA ASP A 69 11.32 12.71 -5.33
C ASP A 69 9.88 13.02 -5.77
N THR A 70 9.00 13.28 -4.80
CA THR A 70 7.59 13.64 -5.02
C THR A 70 7.04 14.42 -3.83
N ASP A 71 6.07 15.29 -4.06
CA ASP A 71 5.32 16.09 -3.08
C ASP A 71 3.86 16.28 -3.54
N ASP A 72 3.03 16.91 -2.72
CA ASP A 72 1.61 17.11 -3.03
C ASP A 72 1.38 18.14 -4.16
N GLU A 73 2.32 19.08 -4.40
CA GLU A 73 2.24 20.07 -5.48
C GLU A 73 2.45 19.42 -6.86
N LEU A 74 3.31 18.40 -6.94
CA LEU A 74 3.60 17.66 -8.17
C LEU A 74 2.50 16.68 -8.59
N LEU A 75 1.83 16.02 -7.64
CA LEU A 75 0.87 14.93 -7.92
C LEU A 75 -0.23 15.30 -8.92
N PRO A 76 -0.88 16.48 -8.86
CA PRO A 76 -1.90 16.87 -9.84
C PRO A 76 -1.36 16.90 -11.27
N TYR A 77 -0.10 17.29 -11.49
CA TYR A 77 0.52 17.27 -12.81
C TYR A 77 0.75 15.85 -13.32
N VAL A 78 1.16 14.94 -12.44
CA VAL A 78 1.36 13.50 -12.76
C VAL A 78 0.04 12.89 -13.23
N VAL A 79 -1.06 13.15 -12.52
CA VAL A 79 -2.40 12.73 -12.95
C VAL A 79 -2.81 13.41 -14.25
N LYS A 80 -2.63 14.73 -14.36
CA LYS A 80 -3.00 15.53 -15.54
C LYS A 80 -2.40 14.98 -16.83
N TYR A 81 -1.16 14.49 -16.80
CA TYR A 81 -0.49 13.97 -17.99
C TYR A 81 -0.70 12.47 -18.23
N GLY A 82 -1.58 11.83 -17.44
CA GLY A 82 -2.09 10.49 -17.72
C GLY A 82 -1.37 9.35 -17.03
N TYR A 83 -0.53 9.64 -16.02
CA TYR A 83 0.10 8.60 -15.22
C TYR A 83 -0.86 8.10 -14.13
N VAL A 84 -1.05 6.79 -14.06
CA VAL A 84 -1.94 6.12 -13.10
C VAL A 84 -1.19 5.47 -11.93
N ALA A 85 0.11 5.24 -12.09
CA ALA A 85 1.01 4.79 -11.05
C ALA A 85 2.36 5.50 -11.14
N ALA A 86 3.04 5.65 -10.00
CA ALA A 86 4.38 6.20 -9.97
C ALA A 86 5.22 5.63 -8.82
N PHE A 87 6.51 5.45 -9.10
CA PHE A 87 7.46 4.83 -8.20
C PHE A 87 8.47 5.81 -7.62
N THR A 88 8.62 5.77 -6.31
CA THR A 88 9.70 6.43 -5.56
C THR A 88 10.90 5.48 -5.44
N VAL A 89 11.89 5.90 -4.64
CA VAL A 89 13.03 5.08 -4.22
C VAL A 89 13.12 4.95 -2.70
N ARG A 90 11.98 5.14 -2.02
CA ARG A 90 11.87 4.94 -0.58
C ARG A 90 11.85 3.44 -0.29
N ARG A 91 12.71 2.99 0.62
CA ARG A 91 12.75 1.60 1.09
C ARG A 91 11.63 1.37 2.12
N GLN A 92 10.42 1.08 1.63
CA GLN A 92 9.25 0.77 2.45
C GLN A 92 8.44 -0.37 1.80
N SER A 93 7.58 -1.01 2.58
CA SER A 93 6.61 -1.98 2.06
C SER A 93 5.50 -1.29 1.27
N ASN A 94 4.95 -1.98 0.28
CA ASN A 94 3.78 -1.52 -0.47
C ASN A 94 2.58 -2.38 -0.07
N PRO A 95 1.81 -2.00 0.97
CA PRO A 95 0.55 -2.68 1.25
C PRO A 95 -0.43 -2.52 0.08
N ALA A 96 -1.49 -3.33 0.03
CA ALA A 96 -2.49 -3.27 -1.04
C ALA A 96 -3.18 -1.89 -1.17
N TRP A 97 -3.16 -1.08 -0.10
CA TRP A 97 -3.67 0.29 -0.06
C TRP A 97 -2.59 1.37 -0.24
N ALA A 98 -1.39 1.01 -0.69
CA ALA A 98 -0.37 2.01 -1.02
C ALA A 98 -0.89 2.97 -2.09
N TYR A 99 -0.68 4.26 -1.90
CA TYR A 99 -1.14 5.26 -2.86
C TYR A 99 -0.41 5.03 -4.21
N PRO A 100 -1.12 4.80 -5.33
CA PRO A 100 -0.50 4.35 -6.59
C PRO A 100 0.58 5.28 -7.15
N LEU A 101 0.53 6.58 -6.85
CA LEU A 101 1.52 7.56 -7.29
C LEU A 101 2.70 7.73 -6.30
N ARG A 102 2.81 6.87 -5.29
CA ARG A 102 3.88 6.88 -4.27
C ARG A 102 4.38 5.47 -3.94
N ILE A 103 4.33 4.55 -4.90
CA ILE A 103 4.77 3.17 -4.70
C ILE A 103 6.27 3.17 -4.38
N SER A 104 6.65 2.49 -3.31
CA SER A 104 8.01 2.42 -2.78
C SER A 104 8.85 1.38 -3.52
N ARG A 105 10.15 1.64 -3.66
CA ARG A 105 11.12 0.70 -4.24
C ARG A 105 12.43 0.77 -3.46
N SER A 106 13.07 -0.38 -3.26
CA SER A 106 14.43 -0.44 -2.72
C SER A 106 15.45 -0.25 -3.83
N GLN A 107 16.37 0.68 -3.64
CA GLN A 107 17.51 0.85 -4.56
C GLN A 107 18.50 -0.29 -4.37
N ILE A 108 19.07 -0.79 -5.46
CA ILE A 108 20.15 -1.77 -5.46
C ILE A 108 21.39 -1.05 -5.97
N TYR A 109 22.47 -1.07 -5.19
CA TYR A 109 23.74 -0.46 -5.57
C TYR A 109 24.77 -1.53 -5.95
N ALA A 110 25.73 -1.18 -6.80
CA ALA A 110 26.71 -2.12 -7.34
C ALA A 110 27.63 -2.71 -6.25
N GLU A 111 27.84 -1.97 -5.18
CA GLU A 111 28.65 -2.33 -4.01
C GLU A 111 27.93 -3.23 -3.01
N MET A 112 26.62 -3.48 -3.17
CA MET A 112 25.88 -4.34 -2.24
C MET A 112 26.40 -5.78 -2.28
N THR A 113 26.74 -6.34 -1.13
CA THR A 113 26.97 -7.78 -1.01
C THR A 113 25.65 -8.54 -1.06
N LEU A 114 25.69 -9.88 -1.24
CA LEU A 114 24.48 -10.71 -1.18
C LEU A 114 23.74 -10.58 0.17
N LYS A 115 24.51 -10.35 1.25
CA LYS A 115 23.96 -10.09 2.59
C LYS A 115 23.23 -8.75 2.63
N ASP A 116 23.83 -7.69 2.08
CA ASP A 116 23.22 -6.36 2.03
C ASP A 116 21.96 -6.36 1.15
N PHE A 117 22.00 -7.07 0.03
CA PHE A 117 20.85 -7.29 -0.84
C PHE A 117 19.70 -7.99 -0.10
N THR A 118 20.00 -9.09 0.62
CA THR A 118 19.00 -9.83 1.41
C THR A 118 18.37 -8.96 2.49
N ALA A 119 19.20 -8.18 3.21
CA ALA A 119 18.71 -7.23 4.20
C ALA A 119 17.83 -6.15 3.53
N ASN A 120 18.22 -5.65 2.36
CA ASN A 120 17.49 -4.63 1.62
C ASN A 120 16.09 -5.07 1.15
N LEU A 121 15.91 -6.38 0.89
CA LEU A 121 14.63 -6.99 0.54
C LEU A 121 13.73 -7.29 1.75
N THR A 122 14.25 -7.25 2.98
CA THR A 122 13.45 -7.46 4.19
C THR A 122 12.81 -6.14 4.60
N ASN A 123 11.52 -5.98 4.27
CA ASN A 123 10.70 -4.80 4.55
C ASN A 123 9.45 -5.12 5.40
N PHE A 124 9.10 -6.40 5.56
CA PHE A 124 8.08 -6.85 6.50
C PHE A 124 8.68 -7.04 7.91
N GLN A 125 7.99 -6.53 8.92
CA GLN A 125 8.17 -6.94 10.31
C GLN A 125 7.01 -7.86 10.65
N ASP A 126 7.28 -9.05 11.19
CA ASP A 126 6.24 -9.92 11.71
C ASP A 126 5.61 -9.21 12.92
N GLU A 127 4.40 -8.65 12.76
CA GLU A 127 3.53 -8.33 13.90
C GLU A 127 2.58 -9.51 14.12
N GLU A 128 2.54 -10.05 15.34
CA GLU A 128 1.54 -11.04 15.73
C GLU A 128 0.15 -10.37 15.82
N VAL A 129 -0.58 -10.36 14.70
CA VAL A 129 -1.96 -9.82 14.62
C VAL A 129 -2.98 -10.64 15.46
N GLY A 130 -2.53 -11.72 16.11
CA GLY A 130 -3.36 -12.60 16.95
C GLY A 130 -3.47 -12.19 18.43
N ALA A 131 -2.60 -11.31 18.93
CA ALA A 131 -2.67 -10.87 20.32
C ALA A 131 -3.50 -9.58 20.42
N ALA A 132 -4.71 -9.71 20.96
CA ALA A 132 -5.57 -8.56 21.28
C ALA A 132 -4.76 -7.48 22.03
N ARG A 133 -4.73 -6.25 21.49
CA ARG A 133 -4.36 -5.09 22.29
C ARG A 133 -5.49 -4.88 23.30
N GLY A 134 -5.22 -5.18 24.57
CA GLY A 134 -6.09 -4.76 25.66
C GLY A 134 -6.26 -3.24 25.65
N SER A 135 -7.41 -2.77 26.14
CA SER A 135 -7.88 -1.37 26.12
C SER A 135 -6.94 -0.32 26.75
N ASP A 136 -5.81 -0.72 27.30
CA ASP A 136 -5.01 0.11 28.20
C ASP A 136 -3.68 0.58 27.56
N GLY A 137 -3.46 0.30 26.27
CA GLY A 137 -2.34 0.88 25.50
C GLY A 137 -0.93 0.53 26.01
N ARG A 138 -0.79 -0.37 26.98
CA ARG A 138 0.50 -0.86 27.47
C ARG A 138 0.82 -2.19 26.81
N VAL A 139 1.95 -2.22 26.10
CA VAL A 139 2.59 -3.45 25.65
C VAL A 139 2.98 -4.23 26.91
N ALA A 140 2.31 -5.35 27.18
CA ALA A 140 2.81 -6.33 28.13
C ALA A 140 4.17 -6.77 27.62
N GLY A 141 5.22 -6.51 28.40
CA GLY A 141 6.58 -6.91 28.07
C GLY A 141 6.64 -8.40 27.85
N ALA A 142 6.73 -8.82 26.59
CA ALA A 142 7.09 -10.18 26.25
C ALA A 142 8.61 -10.30 26.43
N THR A 143 9.03 -10.60 27.67
CA THR A 143 10.26 -11.35 27.92
C THR A 143 10.07 -12.75 27.36
N GLY A 144 10.28 -12.87 26.06
CA GLY A 144 10.35 -14.12 25.33
C GLY A 144 11.26 -13.86 24.17
N ALA A 145 12.55 -14.18 24.31
CA ALA A 145 13.45 -14.18 23.19
C ALA A 145 12.88 -15.16 22.16
N VAL A 146 12.22 -14.62 21.13
CA VAL A 146 11.86 -15.39 19.95
C VAL A 146 13.18 -15.68 19.25
N THR A 147 13.77 -16.81 19.60
CA THR A 147 14.80 -17.43 18.78
C THR A 147 14.17 -17.72 17.44
N ARG A 148 14.43 -16.84 16.47
CA ARG A 148 14.24 -17.16 15.06
C ARG A 148 14.90 -18.51 14.81
N PRO A 149 14.29 -19.46 14.08
CA PRO A 149 15.07 -20.52 13.50
C PRO A 149 16.00 -19.84 12.48
N VAL A 150 17.22 -19.53 12.92
CA VAL A 150 18.33 -19.44 11.99
C VAL A 150 18.42 -20.84 11.41
N SER A 151 18.08 -20.98 10.13
CA SER A 151 18.32 -22.20 9.38
C SER A 151 19.83 -22.40 9.28
N THR A 152 20.47 -22.88 10.35
CA THR A 152 21.84 -23.39 10.35
C THR A 152 21.85 -24.85 9.91
N ALA A 153 21.41 -25.06 8.68
CA ALA A 153 21.70 -26.28 7.94
C ALA A 153 21.92 -25.88 6.49
N ALA A 154 23.17 -25.55 6.16
CA ALA A 154 23.62 -25.68 4.79
C ALA A 154 23.49 -27.16 4.43
N ALA A 155 22.43 -27.51 3.69
CA ALA A 155 22.33 -28.81 3.05
C ALA A 155 23.57 -29.04 2.17
N PRO A 156 24.08 -30.27 2.07
CA PRO A 156 25.29 -30.55 1.31
C PRO A 156 25.11 -30.08 -0.14
N PHE A 157 26.15 -29.42 -0.68
CA PHE A 157 26.23 -29.01 -2.08
C PHE A 157 26.27 -30.25 -2.99
N GLY A 158 25.10 -30.84 -3.25
CA GLY A 158 24.88 -31.73 -4.39
C GLY A 158 24.80 -30.94 -5.70
N PRO A 159 24.83 -31.60 -6.87
CA PRO A 159 24.63 -30.92 -8.14
C PRO A 159 23.27 -30.21 -8.14
N TRP A 160 23.29 -28.89 -8.29
CA TRP A 160 22.10 -28.05 -8.36
C TRP A 160 21.28 -28.46 -9.58
N SER A 161 20.17 -29.16 -9.37
CA SER A 161 19.17 -29.41 -10.41
C SER A 161 17.97 -28.51 -10.20
N ARG A 162 17.23 -28.21 -11.27
CA ARG A 162 15.95 -27.50 -11.15
C ARG A 162 15.00 -28.24 -10.21
N ASP A 163 15.10 -29.57 -10.18
CA ASP A 163 14.31 -30.43 -9.30
C ASP A 163 14.71 -30.29 -7.84
N SER A 164 16.00 -30.28 -7.51
CA SER A 164 16.46 -30.11 -6.13
C SER A 164 16.12 -28.72 -5.57
N LEU A 165 16.19 -27.68 -6.41
CA LEU A 165 15.78 -26.32 -6.07
C LEU A 165 14.27 -26.22 -5.82
N ALA A 166 13.46 -26.77 -6.74
CA ALA A 166 12.00 -26.78 -6.58
C ALA A 166 11.58 -27.59 -5.34
N ALA A 167 12.26 -28.72 -5.06
CA ALA A 167 11.98 -29.56 -3.90
C ALA A 167 12.13 -28.80 -2.57
N ALA A 168 13.19 -27.99 -2.41
CA ALA A 168 13.39 -27.21 -1.19
C ALA A 168 12.25 -26.20 -0.93
N HIS A 169 11.74 -25.55 -1.98
CA HIS A 169 10.58 -24.66 -1.89
C HIS A 169 9.27 -25.42 -1.63
N ASN A 170 9.07 -26.59 -2.25
CA ASN A 170 7.94 -27.46 -1.96
C ASN A 170 7.91 -27.90 -0.48
N GLU A 171 9.06 -28.29 0.09
CA GLU A 171 9.17 -28.69 1.49
C GLU A 171 8.85 -27.52 2.44
N ARG A 172 9.40 -26.32 2.17
CA ARG A 172 9.05 -25.12 2.95
C ARG A 172 7.57 -24.78 2.87
N SER A 173 6.96 -24.90 1.68
CA SER A 173 5.53 -24.72 1.47
C SER A 173 4.72 -25.67 2.36
N GLU A 174 5.09 -26.95 2.43
CA GLU A 174 4.42 -27.94 3.28
C GLU A 174 4.57 -27.63 4.77
N GLN A 175 5.76 -27.21 5.23
CA GLN A 175 5.98 -26.80 6.62
C GLN A 175 5.13 -25.58 7.01
N LEU A 176 5.07 -24.56 6.14
CA LEU A 176 4.23 -23.38 6.36
C LEU A 176 2.75 -23.73 6.37
N GLU A 177 2.30 -24.64 5.50
CA GLU A 177 0.92 -25.12 5.46
C GLU A 177 0.55 -25.85 6.76
N GLN A 178 1.43 -26.68 7.30
CA GLN A 178 1.25 -27.35 8.60
C GLN A 178 1.18 -26.37 9.77
N GLN A 179 1.90 -25.26 9.69
CA GLN A 179 1.86 -24.16 10.67
C GLN A 179 0.65 -23.24 10.49
N GLY A 180 -0.22 -23.49 9.50
CA GLY A 180 -1.38 -22.63 9.20
C GLY A 180 -1.03 -21.34 8.48
N ARG A 181 0.22 -21.14 8.06
CA ARG A 181 0.71 -19.94 7.33
C ARG A 181 0.38 -20.05 5.83
N LEU A 182 -0.91 -20.19 5.52
CA LEU A 182 -1.39 -20.64 4.20
C LEU A 182 -0.94 -19.73 3.05
N ARG A 183 -0.96 -18.41 3.23
CA ARG A 183 -0.54 -17.47 2.18
C ARG A 183 0.93 -17.65 1.81
N GLN A 184 1.80 -17.73 2.81
CA GLN A 184 3.23 -17.92 2.60
C GLN A 184 3.54 -19.31 2.04
N ALA A 185 2.77 -20.32 2.48
CA ALA A 185 2.84 -21.65 1.87
C ALA A 185 2.51 -21.60 0.37
N LEU A 186 1.53 -20.78 -0.05
CA LEU A 186 1.16 -20.63 -1.46
C LEU A 186 2.25 -19.90 -2.23
N GLU A 187 2.84 -18.86 -1.65
CA GLU A 187 3.95 -18.12 -2.26
C GLU A 187 5.18 -19.03 -2.51
N GLU A 188 5.61 -19.81 -1.52
CA GLU A 188 6.68 -20.81 -1.70
C GLU A 188 6.32 -21.84 -2.78
N ARG A 189 5.05 -22.27 -2.85
CA ARG A 189 4.57 -23.19 -3.88
C ARG A 189 4.66 -22.61 -5.29
N LEU A 190 4.28 -21.34 -5.45
CA LEU A 190 4.36 -20.65 -6.73
C LEU A 190 5.81 -20.49 -7.19
N VAL A 191 6.75 -20.26 -6.26
CA VAL A 191 8.19 -20.27 -6.58
C VAL A 191 8.63 -21.65 -7.06
N ALA A 192 8.27 -22.72 -6.35
CA ALA A 192 8.59 -24.09 -6.76
C ALA A 192 8.08 -24.41 -8.18
N LEU A 193 6.84 -24.04 -8.48
CA LEU A 193 6.22 -24.25 -9.80
C LEU A 193 6.78 -23.32 -10.88
N THR A 194 7.32 -22.16 -10.52
CA THR A 194 8.07 -21.31 -11.47
C THR A 194 9.38 -22.01 -11.89
N ILE A 195 10.04 -22.69 -10.96
CA ILE A 195 11.31 -23.41 -11.22
C ILE A 195 11.04 -24.70 -12.00
N ASN A 196 10.06 -25.50 -11.58
CA ASN A 196 9.60 -26.72 -12.24
C ASN A 196 8.06 -26.73 -12.48
N PRO A 197 7.60 -26.17 -13.61
CA PRO A 197 6.17 -26.05 -13.90
C PRO A 197 5.44 -27.37 -14.15
N ARG A 198 6.17 -28.47 -14.37
CA ARG A 198 5.58 -29.79 -14.71
C ARG A 198 5.39 -30.70 -13.51
N ASP A 199 5.76 -30.26 -12.30
CA ASP A 199 5.55 -31.03 -11.07
C ASP A 199 4.04 -31.15 -10.75
N ARG A 200 3.48 -32.33 -11.06
CA ARG A 200 2.06 -32.65 -10.81
C ARG A 200 1.70 -32.60 -9.34
N LYS A 201 2.59 -33.06 -8.44
CA LYS A 201 2.31 -33.05 -7.00
C LYS A 201 2.22 -31.62 -6.50
N ALA A 202 3.12 -30.75 -6.97
CA ALA A 202 3.09 -29.34 -6.62
C ALA A 202 1.85 -28.62 -7.18
N GLN A 203 1.44 -28.90 -8.42
CA GLN A 203 0.20 -28.36 -9.00
C GLN A 203 -1.03 -28.77 -8.19
N ASP A 204 -1.13 -30.03 -7.80
CA ASP A 204 -2.28 -30.52 -7.03
C ASP A 204 -2.33 -29.92 -5.62
N ALA A 205 -1.17 -29.75 -4.97
CA ALA A 205 -1.13 -29.07 -3.67
C ALA A 205 -1.42 -27.57 -3.77
N GLN A 206 -0.96 -26.88 -4.83
CA GLN A 206 -1.34 -25.49 -5.09
C GLN A 206 -2.86 -25.35 -5.13
N LYS A 207 -3.55 -26.18 -5.92
CA LYS A 207 -5.02 -26.15 -6.03
C LYS A 207 -5.70 -26.39 -4.69
N ARG A 208 -5.21 -27.36 -3.89
CA ARG A 208 -5.76 -27.61 -2.54
C ARG A 208 -5.58 -26.39 -1.64
N LEU A 209 -4.40 -25.78 -1.66
CA LEU A 209 -4.07 -24.64 -0.83
C LEU A 209 -4.88 -23.40 -1.22
N GLU A 210 -5.03 -23.12 -2.52
CA GLU A 210 -5.91 -22.08 -3.05
C GLU A 210 -7.36 -22.30 -2.61
N GLY A 211 -7.86 -23.54 -2.68
CA GLY A 211 -9.20 -23.89 -2.19
C GLY A 211 -9.39 -23.62 -0.70
N ARG A 212 -8.39 -23.99 0.14
CA ARG A 212 -8.40 -23.72 1.58
C ARG A 212 -8.38 -22.22 1.88
N ILE A 213 -7.52 -21.46 1.20
CA ILE A 213 -7.44 -20.00 1.33
C ILE A 213 -8.79 -19.38 0.94
N ALA A 214 -9.33 -19.74 -0.22
CA ALA A 214 -10.61 -19.21 -0.69
C ALA A 214 -11.76 -19.48 0.29
N GLN A 215 -11.81 -20.69 0.86
CA GLN A 215 -12.82 -21.05 1.87
C GLN A 215 -12.67 -20.21 3.16
N GLN A 216 -11.46 -20.07 3.69
CA GLN A 216 -11.21 -19.30 4.91
C GLN A 216 -11.47 -17.81 4.70
N THR A 217 -11.00 -17.24 3.59
CA THR A 217 -11.26 -15.85 3.21
C THR A 217 -12.76 -15.60 3.09
N ALA A 218 -13.51 -16.49 2.42
CA ALA A 218 -14.95 -16.33 2.28
C ALA A 218 -15.69 -16.32 3.64
N ALA A 219 -15.30 -17.20 4.56
CA ALA A 219 -15.85 -17.22 5.91
C ALA A 219 -15.55 -15.92 6.68
N LEU A 220 -14.31 -15.45 6.67
CA LEU A 220 -13.89 -14.21 7.34
C LEU A 220 -14.60 -12.98 6.78
N VAL A 221 -14.79 -12.90 5.46
CA VAL A 221 -15.54 -11.81 4.82
C VAL A 221 -17.01 -11.84 5.23
N GLN A 222 -17.64 -13.02 5.29
CA GLN A 222 -19.02 -13.13 5.77
C GLN A 222 -19.15 -12.72 7.25
N GLU A 223 -18.24 -13.17 8.11
CA GLU A 223 -18.19 -12.75 9.51
C GLU A 223 -18.01 -11.24 9.65
N GLY A 224 -17.06 -10.66 8.92
CA GLY A 224 -16.82 -9.21 8.90
C GLY A 224 -18.06 -8.41 8.52
N ARG A 225 -18.77 -8.82 7.46
CA ARG A 225 -20.02 -8.17 7.04
C ARG A 225 -21.14 -8.31 8.07
N ALA A 226 -21.25 -9.48 8.72
CA ALA A 226 -22.23 -9.68 9.79
C ALA A 226 -21.96 -8.77 10.99
N LEU A 227 -20.67 -8.55 11.33
CA LEU A 227 -20.25 -7.63 12.39
C LEU A 227 -20.54 -6.17 12.04
N VAL A 228 -20.31 -5.77 10.78
CA VAL A 228 -20.74 -4.46 10.26
C VAL A 228 -22.24 -4.25 10.47
N GLY A 229 -23.07 -5.22 10.07
CA GLY A 229 -24.52 -5.15 10.25
C GLY A 229 -24.98 -5.03 11.70
N ARG A 230 -24.12 -5.39 12.67
CA ARG A 230 -24.34 -5.25 14.11
C ARG A 230 -23.71 -3.99 14.72
N GLY A 231 -22.99 -3.19 13.93
CA GLY A 231 -22.27 -2.00 14.37
C GLY A 231 -20.95 -2.26 15.11
N LEU A 232 -20.43 -3.50 15.10
CA LEU A 232 -19.17 -3.87 15.75
C LEU A 232 -17.98 -3.64 14.80
N LEU A 233 -17.68 -2.37 14.54
CA LEU A 233 -16.73 -1.97 13.47
C LEU A 233 -15.29 -2.43 13.72
N GLY A 234 -14.78 -2.35 14.95
CA GLY A 234 -13.42 -2.81 15.26
C GLY A 234 -13.21 -4.32 15.05
N GLU A 235 -14.18 -5.14 15.47
CA GLU A 235 -14.14 -6.59 15.22
C GLU A 235 -14.29 -6.90 13.73
N ALA A 236 -15.17 -6.17 13.03
CA ALA A 236 -15.31 -6.29 11.58
C ALA A 236 -14.00 -5.97 10.86
N GLN A 237 -13.31 -4.90 11.28
CA GLN A 237 -12.02 -4.50 10.72
C GLN A 237 -10.99 -5.61 10.87
N GLN A 238 -10.89 -6.19 12.07
CA GLN A 238 -9.97 -7.28 12.34
C GLN A 238 -10.25 -8.48 11.42
N ARG A 239 -11.51 -8.91 11.30
CA ARG A 239 -11.87 -10.07 10.44
C ARG A 239 -11.54 -9.82 8.97
N LEU A 240 -11.82 -8.63 8.47
CA LEU A 240 -11.53 -8.26 7.08
C LEU A 240 -10.02 -8.12 6.82
N LEU A 241 -9.25 -7.63 7.78
CA LEU A 241 -7.78 -7.60 7.69
C LEU A 241 -7.18 -9.01 7.64
N VAL A 242 -7.71 -9.96 8.42
CA VAL A 242 -7.29 -11.37 8.33
C VAL A 242 -7.68 -11.97 6.98
N ALA A 243 -8.86 -11.63 6.45
CA ALA A 243 -9.24 -12.07 5.10
C ALA A 243 -8.27 -11.54 4.04
N LEU A 244 -7.88 -10.26 4.14
CA LEU A 244 -6.94 -9.61 3.23
C LEU A 244 -5.49 -10.09 3.41
N SER A 245 -5.10 -10.59 4.59
CA SER A 245 -3.78 -11.19 4.75
C SER A 245 -3.69 -12.57 4.09
N LEU A 246 -4.80 -13.29 3.96
CA LEU A 246 -4.90 -14.55 3.22
C LEU A 246 -5.04 -14.31 1.70
N ASP A 247 -5.93 -13.40 1.30
CA ASP A 247 -6.17 -12.99 -0.09
C ASP A 247 -6.20 -11.45 -0.21
N PRO A 248 -5.04 -10.81 -0.47
CA PRO A 248 -4.92 -9.36 -0.61
C PRO A 248 -5.70 -8.79 -1.80
N THR A 249 -6.11 -9.66 -2.73
CA THR A 249 -6.86 -9.26 -3.93
C THR A 249 -8.37 -9.40 -3.75
N ASN A 250 -8.82 -9.80 -2.56
CA ASN A 250 -10.24 -10.02 -2.29
C ASN A 250 -11.02 -8.70 -2.32
N ARG A 251 -11.65 -8.41 -3.46
CA ARG A 251 -12.41 -7.19 -3.70
C ARG A 251 -13.53 -7.00 -2.67
N ALA A 252 -14.23 -8.07 -2.31
CA ALA A 252 -15.31 -8.03 -1.33
C ALA A 252 -14.82 -7.60 0.06
N ALA A 253 -13.70 -8.15 0.52
CA ALA A 253 -13.08 -7.77 1.79
C ALA A 253 -12.62 -6.30 1.77
N PHE A 254 -11.93 -5.91 0.69
CA PHE A 254 -11.40 -4.57 0.50
C PHE A 254 -12.50 -3.51 0.46
N GLU A 255 -13.55 -3.70 -0.35
CA GLU A 255 -14.67 -2.76 -0.46
C GLU A 255 -15.44 -2.63 0.86
N THR A 256 -15.69 -3.75 1.56
CA THR A 256 -16.35 -3.72 2.88
C THR A 256 -15.49 -2.93 3.88
N MET A 257 -14.17 -3.16 3.89
CA MET A 257 -13.25 -2.45 4.78
C MET A 257 -13.18 -0.96 4.46
N GLN A 258 -13.17 -0.59 3.18
CA GLN A 258 -13.03 0.79 2.73
C GLN A 258 -14.31 1.62 2.93
N ASN A 259 -15.49 1.01 2.71
CA ASN A 259 -16.75 1.74 2.68
C ASN A 259 -17.53 1.63 4.00
N ASP A 260 -17.53 0.45 4.61
CA ASP A 260 -18.47 0.11 5.68
C ASP A 260 -17.80 0.04 7.06
N VAL A 261 -16.47 -0.14 7.11
CA VAL A 261 -15.67 -0.24 8.34
C VAL A 261 -14.81 1.02 8.58
N ARG A 262 -15.02 2.08 7.80
CA ARG A 262 -14.43 3.38 8.11
C ARG A 262 -15.02 3.91 9.42
N GLU A 263 -14.28 3.72 10.51
CA GLU A 263 -14.37 4.61 11.65
C GLU A 263 -14.00 6.01 11.17
N VAL A 264 -15.00 6.84 10.87
CA VAL A 264 -14.77 8.26 10.74
C VAL A 264 -14.32 8.72 12.12
N LEU A 265 -13.00 8.90 12.30
CA LEU A 265 -12.43 9.37 13.55
C LEU A 265 -13.16 10.66 13.90
N SER A 266 -13.87 10.66 15.02
CA SER A 266 -14.61 11.83 15.46
C SER A 266 -14.11 12.25 16.83
N ILE A 267 -13.62 13.47 16.91
CA ILE A 267 -13.22 14.05 18.19
C ILE A 267 -14.38 14.87 18.77
N MET A 268 -14.43 14.96 20.09
CA MET A 268 -15.35 15.85 20.79
C MET A 268 -14.63 17.15 21.16
N HIS A 269 -14.95 18.24 20.48
CA HIS A 269 -14.44 19.57 20.78
C HIS A 269 -15.40 20.31 21.73
N THR A 270 -14.88 20.95 22.77
CA THR A 270 -15.67 21.85 23.63
C THR A 270 -15.42 23.29 23.21
N VAL A 271 -16.45 23.92 22.65
CA VAL A 271 -16.41 25.28 22.09
C VAL A 271 -15.88 26.27 23.14
N ARG A 272 -14.87 27.05 22.77
CA ARG A 272 -14.30 28.14 23.58
C ARG A 272 -14.89 29.48 23.17
N ALA A 273 -14.69 30.50 24.01
CA ALA A 273 -15.08 31.86 23.68
C ALA A 273 -14.32 32.34 22.43
N GLY A 274 -15.06 32.78 21.41
CA GLY A 274 -14.50 33.22 20.12
C GLY A 274 -14.45 32.12 19.05
N ASP A 275 -14.76 30.87 19.37
CA ASP A 275 -14.86 29.82 18.37
C ASP A 275 -16.07 30.03 17.47
N THR A 276 -15.83 29.89 16.18
CA THR A 276 -16.85 29.86 15.13
C THR A 276 -16.75 28.54 14.38
N CYS A 277 -17.82 28.11 13.73
CA CYS A 277 -17.76 26.87 12.95
C CYS A 277 -16.68 26.93 11.85
N ALA A 278 -16.49 28.10 11.23
CA ALA A 278 -15.41 28.33 10.26
C ALA A 278 -14.00 28.27 10.88
N SER A 279 -13.80 28.79 12.09
CA SER A 279 -12.48 28.70 12.76
C SER A 279 -12.18 27.28 13.24
N LEU A 280 -13.19 26.51 13.63
CA LEU A 280 -13.02 25.09 13.95
C LEU A 280 -12.73 24.26 12.70
N ALA A 281 -13.37 24.55 11.56
CA ALA A 281 -13.07 23.92 10.29
C ALA A 281 -11.64 24.21 9.83
N GLU A 282 -11.18 25.45 9.96
CA GLU A 282 -9.77 25.83 9.73
C GLU A 282 -8.82 25.06 10.66
N LEU A 283 -9.15 24.99 11.95
CA LEU A 283 -8.32 24.34 12.95
C LEU A 283 -8.13 22.85 12.68
N TYR A 284 -9.22 22.14 12.34
CA TYR A 284 -9.21 20.68 12.22
C TYR A 284 -8.97 20.18 10.80
N TYR A 285 -9.32 20.96 9.77
CA TYR A 285 -9.24 20.56 8.37
C TYR A 285 -8.33 21.45 7.52
N GLY A 286 -7.88 22.60 8.05
CA GLY A 286 -7.11 23.59 7.29
C GLY A 286 -7.94 24.35 6.24
N ASP A 287 -9.26 24.27 6.31
CA ASP A 287 -10.17 24.92 5.36
C ASP A 287 -11.47 25.39 6.05
N ARG A 288 -11.62 26.72 6.16
CA ARG A 288 -12.81 27.38 6.72
C ARG A 288 -14.12 26.95 6.07
N LEU A 289 -14.12 26.58 4.79
CA LEU A 289 -15.33 26.23 4.04
C LEU A 289 -15.89 24.87 4.45
N ARG A 290 -15.09 24.01 5.08
CA ARG A 290 -15.51 22.69 5.57
C ARG A 290 -16.38 22.72 6.83
N CYS A 291 -16.76 23.92 7.29
CA CYS A 291 -17.74 24.08 8.38
C CYS A 291 -19.07 23.38 8.09
N GLU A 292 -19.48 23.26 6.83
CA GLU A 292 -20.68 22.52 6.43
C GLU A 292 -20.72 21.09 7.02
N VAL A 293 -19.57 20.40 7.04
CA VAL A 293 -19.46 19.03 7.53
C VAL A 293 -19.65 18.96 9.05
N ILE A 294 -19.08 19.93 9.78
CA ILE A 294 -19.25 20.04 11.24
C ILE A 294 -20.71 20.37 11.57
N ALA A 295 -21.31 21.31 10.82
CA ALA A 295 -22.68 21.74 11.02
C ALA A 295 -23.67 20.59 10.78
N GLU A 296 -23.51 19.87 9.67
CA GLU A 296 -24.35 18.71 9.32
C GLU A 296 -24.25 17.61 10.39
N THR A 297 -23.03 17.25 10.79
CA THR A 297 -22.78 16.20 11.80
C THR A 297 -23.43 16.52 13.16
N ASN A 298 -23.49 17.80 13.53
CA ASN A 298 -24.07 18.26 14.79
C ASN A 298 -25.50 18.79 14.67
N ARG A 299 -26.12 18.66 13.49
CA ARG A 299 -27.48 19.16 13.18
C ARG A 299 -27.65 20.66 13.46
N LEU A 300 -26.64 21.45 13.11
CA LEU A 300 -26.62 22.91 13.23
C LEU A 300 -26.88 23.56 11.86
N ALA A 301 -27.48 24.74 11.87
CA ALA A 301 -27.53 25.59 10.68
C ALA A 301 -26.18 26.31 10.48
N LEU A 302 -25.75 26.47 9.22
CA LEU A 302 -24.41 26.97 8.84
C LEU A 302 -24.03 28.33 9.45
N ASN A 303 -25.01 29.18 9.78
CA ASN A 303 -24.79 30.55 10.25
C ASN A 303 -25.12 30.75 11.74
N VAL A 304 -25.27 29.67 12.51
CA VAL A 304 -25.60 29.78 13.94
C VAL A 304 -24.34 30.03 14.76
N PRO A 305 -24.31 31.07 15.63
CA PRO A 305 -23.20 31.30 16.54
C PRO A 305 -23.08 30.15 17.55
N LEU A 306 -21.85 29.66 17.76
CA LEU A 306 -21.55 28.60 18.71
C LEU A 306 -21.52 29.14 20.14
N ARG A 307 -22.01 28.36 21.10
CA ARG A 307 -22.01 28.75 22.52
C ARG A 307 -20.79 28.20 23.24
N PRO A 308 -20.02 29.02 23.98
CA PRO A 308 -18.94 28.50 24.80
C PRO A 308 -19.42 27.41 25.75
N GLY A 309 -18.67 26.30 25.85
CA GLY A 309 -19.04 25.10 26.61
C GLY A 309 -19.86 24.07 25.83
N GLN A 310 -20.34 24.38 24.63
CA GLN A 310 -21.04 23.43 23.75
C GLN A 310 -20.07 22.33 23.28
N LYS A 311 -20.50 21.08 23.31
CA LYS A 311 -19.73 19.95 22.79
C LYS A 311 -20.12 19.68 21.34
N LEU A 312 -19.15 19.70 20.44
CA LEU A 312 -19.32 19.42 19.02
C LEU A 312 -18.53 18.18 18.63
N LYS A 313 -19.16 17.31 17.85
CA LYS A 313 -18.54 16.16 17.21
C LYS A 313 -17.89 16.61 15.91
N ILE A 314 -16.56 16.55 15.83
CA ILE A 314 -15.81 16.94 14.63
C ILE A 314 -15.37 15.65 13.93
N PRO A 315 -15.97 15.28 12.78
CA PRO A 315 -15.62 14.06 12.05
C PRO A 315 -14.36 14.25 11.20
N GLU A 316 -13.61 13.19 10.92
CA GLU A 316 -12.59 13.19 9.87
C GLU A 316 -13.26 13.31 8.48
N ILE A 317 -12.63 14.05 7.56
CA ILE A 317 -13.06 14.14 6.16
C ILE A 317 -12.08 13.33 5.29
N PRO A 318 -12.53 12.30 4.56
CA PRO A 318 -11.65 11.49 3.73
C PRO A 318 -10.83 12.33 2.74
N GLY A 319 -9.51 12.14 2.76
CA GLY A 319 -8.58 12.86 1.87
C GLY A 319 -8.24 14.29 2.31
N VAL A 320 -8.75 14.74 3.46
CA VAL A 320 -8.38 16.01 4.08
C VAL A 320 -7.55 15.74 5.33
N PRO A 321 -6.37 16.37 5.49
CA PRO A 321 -5.57 16.22 6.70
C PRO A 321 -6.37 16.57 7.95
N PHE A 322 -6.48 15.63 8.89
CA PHE A 322 -7.23 15.80 10.13
C PHE A 322 -6.28 16.12 11.29
N GLN A 323 -6.27 17.39 11.73
CA GLN A 323 -5.30 17.86 12.73
C GLN A 323 -5.77 17.56 14.15
N LEU A 324 -5.16 16.56 14.79
CA LEU A 324 -5.38 16.27 16.21
C LEU A 324 -4.45 17.16 17.04
N ARG A 325 -4.97 18.24 17.63
CA ARG A 325 -4.28 19.10 18.59
C ARG A 325 -4.95 19.05 19.95
#